data_AF-B8HSK5-F1
#
_entry.id   AF-B8HSK5-F1
#
_cell.length_a   1.000
_cell.length_b   1.000
_cell.length_c   1.000
_cell.angle_alpha   90.00
_cell.angle_beta   90.00
_cell.angle_gamma   90.00
#
_symmetry.space_group_name_H-M   'P 1'
#
loop_
_entity.id
_entity.type
_entity.pdbx_description
1 polymer ?
#
loop_
_entity_poly.entity_id
_entity_poly.type
_entity_poly.pdbx_seq_one_letter_code
_entity_poly.pdbx_strand_id
1 'polypeptide(L)'
;MMIFSPQELIGQKVWVSVQPESSYADIEPLRLQAEITQPTSPPWFYARYLNPPSFVRSTGQWLSLRDAEQAVLNDPVIEYDDYDEDLEDESEDDFGLYNHQRYR
;
A
#
# COMPACT_ATOMS: atom_id res chain seq x y z
N MET A 1 -14.27 6.55 15.56
CA MET A 1 -14.26 6.43 14.09
C MET A 1 -13.63 7.72 13.57
N MET A 2 -12.45 7.65 12.95
CA MET A 2 -11.89 8.83 12.28
C MET A 2 -12.77 9.10 11.06
N ILE A 3 -13.25 10.32 10.93
CA ILE A 3 -14.03 10.79 9.78
C ILE A 3 -13.09 11.71 9.03
N PHE A 4 -12.73 11.34 7.79
CA PHE A 4 -11.88 12.18 6.96
C PHE A 4 -12.77 13.20 6.24
N SER A 5 -12.33 14.46 6.16
CA SER A 5 -12.97 15.38 5.25
C SER A 5 -12.72 14.95 3.80
N PRO A 6 -13.63 15.26 2.85
CA PRO A 6 -13.43 14.97 1.44
C PRO A 6 -12.08 15.47 0.88
N GLN A 7 -11.58 16.60 1.39
CA GLN A 7 -10.31 17.17 0.95
C GLN A 7 -9.10 16.38 1.45
N GLU A 8 -9.17 15.79 2.65
CA GLU A 8 -8.08 14.98 3.22
C GLU A 8 -7.89 13.63 2.49
N LEU A 9 -8.93 13.17 1.79
CA LEU A 9 -8.88 11.95 0.99
C LEU A 9 -8.16 12.18 -0.35
N ILE A 10 -8.23 13.40 -0.92
CA ILE A 10 -7.64 13.70 -2.22
C ILE A 10 -6.11 13.71 -2.11
N GLY A 11 -5.44 13.02 -3.02
CA GLY A 11 -3.98 12.87 -3.05
C GLY A 11 -3.46 11.69 -2.23
N GLN A 12 -4.32 11.02 -1.45
CA GLN A 12 -3.91 9.83 -0.71
C GLN A 12 -3.65 8.67 -1.67
N LYS A 13 -2.53 7.97 -1.46
CA LYS A 13 -2.19 6.74 -2.17
C LYS A 13 -2.69 5.55 -1.37
N VAL A 14 -3.47 4.69 -2.02
CA VAL A 14 -4.11 3.54 -1.40
C VAL A 14 -3.95 2.30 -2.29
N TRP A 15 -4.01 1.13 -1.67
CA TRP A 15 -4.09 -0.13 -2.40
C TRP A 15 -5.56 -0.47 -2.70
N VAL A 16 -5.86 -0.77 -3.96
CA VAL A 16 -7.19 -1.17 -4.40
C VAL A 16 -7.15 -2.53 -5.08
N SER A 17 -8.13 -3.36 -4.76
CA SER A 17 -8.30 -4.68 -5.37
C SER A 17 -9.15 -4.58 -6.63
N VAL A 18 -8.59 -5.00 -7.77
CA VAL A 18 -9.21 -4.91 -9.09
C VAL A 18 -9.37 -6.31 -9.66
N GLN A 19 -10.58 -6.62 -10.11
CA GLN A 19 -10.86 -7.89 -10.74
C GLN A 19 -10.43 -7.82 -12.21
N PRO A 20 -9.53 -8.70 -12.67
CA PRO A 20 -9.10 -8.69 -14.07
C PRO A 20 -10.27 -9.05 -14.99
N GLU A 21 -10.44 -8.31 -16.09
CA GLU A 21 -11.52 -8.51 -17.08
C GLU A 21 -11.34 -9.77 -17.95
N SER A 22 -10.45 -10.69 -17.58
CA SER A 22 -10.18 -11.88 -18.38
C SER A 22 -11.36 -12.86 -18.31
N SER A 23 -11.79 -13.36 -19.47
CA SER A 23 -12.86 -14.36 -19.58
C SER A 23 -12.42 -15.78 -19.19
N TYR A 24 -11.15 -15.99 -18.82
CA TYR A 24 -10.64 -17.25 -18.31
C TYR A 24 -10.74 -17.28 -16.78
N ALA A 25 -11.35 -18.35 -16.28
CA ALA A 25 -11.81 -18.53 -14.91
C ALA A 25 -10.71 -18.38 -13.84
N ASP A 26 -11.12 -17.85 -12.68
CA ASP A 26 -10.41 -17.89 -11.40
C ASP A 26 -9.04 -17.19 -11.33
N ILE A 27 -8.93 -15.98 -11.90
CA ILE A 27 -7.78 -15.13 -11.62
C ILE A 27 -8.02 -14.37 -10.31
N GLU A 28 -7.08 -14.49 -9.38
CA GLU A 28 -7.12 -13.75 -8.11
C GLU A 28 -7.20 -12.23 -8.35
N PRO A 29 -7.91 -11.48 -7.49
CA PRO A 29 -7.99 -10.03 -7.60
C PRO A 29 -6.59 -9.41 -7.46
N LEU A 30 -6.28 -8.49 -8.37
CA LEU A 30 -4.99 -7.81 -8.41
C LEU A 30 -5.02 -6.62 -7.47
N ARG A 31 -3.95 -6.45 -6.69
CA ARG A 31 -3.79 -5.28 -5.83
C ARG A 31 -2.97 -4.22 -6.56
N LEU A 32 -3.58 -3.08 -6.86
CA LEU A 32 -2.96 -1.96 -7.57
C LEU A 32 -2.82 -0.77 -6.64
N GLN A 33 -1.73 -0.02 -6.77
CA GLN A 33 -1.62 1.29 -6.15
C GLN A 33 -2.51 2.27 -6.90
N ALA A 34 -3.22 3.12 -6.17
CA ALA A 34 -4.05 4.16 -6.75
C ALA A 34 -3.95 5.44 -5.95
N GLU A 35 -4.01 6.58 -6.63
CA GLU A 35 -4.15 7.88 -6.01
C GLU A 35 -5.61 8.30 -6.01
N ILE A 36 -6.13 8.69 -4.86
CA ILE A 36 -7.50 9.19 -4.74
C ILE A 36 -7.56 10.61 -5.32
N THR A 37 -8.44 10.81 -6.28
CA THR A 37 -8.68 12.09 -6.95
C THR A 37 -10.17 12.45 -6.91
N GLN A 38 -10.51 13.69 -7.20
CA GLN A 38 -11.90 14.16 -7.28
C GLN A 38 -12.10 14.94 -8.59
N PRO A 39 -12.27 14.25 -9.73
CA PRO A 39 -12.42 14.90 -11.04
C PRO A 39 -13.78 15.60 -11.22
N THR A 40 -14.77 15.30 -10.38
CA THR A 40 -16.12 15.88 -10.38
C THR A 40 -16.46 16.43 -9.00
N SER A 41 -17.43 17.34 -8.88
CA SER A 41 -17.91 17.78 -7.56
C SER A 41 -18.30 16.60 -6.66
N PRO A 42 -18.12 16.72 -5.32
CA PRO A 42 -18.51 15.68 -4.34
C PRO A 42 -19.92 15.14 -4.62
N PRO A 43 -20.21 13.84 -4.39
CA PRO A 43 -19.59 12.93 -3.41
C PRO A 43 -18.66 11.85 -4.02
N TRP A 44 -18.37 11.94 -5.32
CA TRP A 44 -17.65 10.87 -6.03
C TRP A 44 -16.15 11.09 -6.00
N PHE A 45 -15.41 10.00 -5.72
CA PHE A 45 -13.96 9.96 -5.78
C PHE A 45 -13.53 9.00 -6.88
N TYR A 46 -12.34 9.21 -7.40
CA TYR A 46 -11.75 8.37 -8.43
C TYR A 46 -10.37 7.91 -7.98
N ALA A 47 -10.22 6.60 -7.74
CA ALA A 47 -8.94 5.97 -7.49
C ALA A 47 -8.23 5.73 -8.82
N ARG A 48 -7.34 6.66 -9.18
CA ARG A 48 -6.54 6.61 -10.41
C ARG A 48 -5.38 5.65 -10.20
N TYR A 49 -5.30 4.58 -10.99
CA TYR A 49 -4.23 3.59 -10.84
C TYR A 49 -2.87 4.21 -11.17
N LEU A 50 -1.87 3.90 -10.33
CA LEU A 50 -0.48 4.27 -10.52
C LEU A 50 0.24 3.09 -11.16
N ASN A 51 0.81 3.31 -12.36
CA ASN A 51 1.54 2.30 -13.13
C ASN A 51 0.80 0.95 -13.27
N PRO A 52 -0.46 0.92 -13.75
CA PRO A 52 -1.18 -0.34 -13.88
C PRO A 52 -0.50 -1.27 -14.91
N PRO A 53 -0.53 -2.60 -14.69
CA PRO A 53 -0.08 -3.57 -15.68
C PRO A 53 -0.79 -3.39 -17.02
N SER A 54 -0.11 -3.65 -18.14
CA SER A 54 -0.63 -3.39 -19.49
C SER A 54 -1.92 -4.12 -19.86
N PHE A 55 -2.24 -5.21 -19.16
CA PHE A 55 -3.47 -5.97 -19.38
C PHE A 55 -4.68 -5.36 -18.64
N VAL A 56 -4.47 -4.43 -17.71
CA VAL A 56 -5.53 -3.66 -17.05
C VAL A 56 -5.91 -2.50 -17.97
N ARG A 57 -7.12 -2.57 -18.53
CA ARG A 57 -7.61 -1.57 -19.50
C ARG A 57 -8.15 -0.31 -18.83
N SER A 58 -8.65 -0.45 -17.61
CA SER A 58 -9.19 0.66 -16.82
C SER A 58 -8.08 1.56 -16.28
N THR A 59 -8.32 2.87 -16.30
CA THR A 59 -7.39 3.88 -15.76
C THR A 59 -7.53 4.09 -14.24
N GLY A 60 -8.52 3.44 -13.63
CA GLY A 60 -8.91 3.65 -12.25
C GLY A 60 -10.33 3.18 -11.97
N GLN A 61 -10.78 3.38 -10.73
CA GLN A 61 -12.10 2.96 -10.25
C GLN A 61 -12.81 4.10 -9.52
N TRP A 62 -14.11 4.22 -9.73
CA TRP A 62 -14.95 5.13 -8.95
C TRP A 62 -15.19 4.58 -7.55
N LEU A 63 -15.02 5.45 -6.55
CA LEU A 63 -15.23 5.15 -5.15
C LEU A 63 -16.32 6.07 -4.58
N SER A 64 -17.14 5.52 -3.69
CA SER A 64 -17.97 6.34 -2.81
C SER A 64 -17.10 7.00 -1.74
N LEU A 65 -17.62 8.03 -1.06
CA LEU A 65 -16.93 8.63 0.10
C LEU A 65 -16.53 7.56 1.13
N ARG A 66 -17.45 6.66 1.47
CA ARG A 66 -17.21 5.61 2.45
C ARG A 66 -16.10 4.65 2.02
N ASP A 67 -16.06 4.29 0.73
CA ASP A 67 -15.02 3.39 0.20
C ASP A 67 -13.65 4.08 0.19
N ALA A 68 -13.60 5.37 -0.14
CA ALA A 68 -12.38 6.16 -0.08
C ALA A 68 -11.86 6.28 1.37
N GLU A 69 -12.74 6.57 2.34
CA GLU A 69 -12.38 6.59 3.76
C GLU A 69 -11.85 5.23 4.24
N GLN A 70 -12.50 4.14 3.86
CA GLN A 70 -12.06 2.79 4.22
C GLN A 70 -10.72 2.43 3.57
N ALA A 71 -10.49 2.80 2.31
CA ALA A 71 -9.23 2.53 1.62
C ALA A 71 -8.05 3.25 2.29
N VAL A 72 -8.23 4.53 2.66
CA VAL A 72 -7.20 5.30 3.38
C VAL A 72 -6.92 4.71 4.77
N LEU A 73 -7.96 4.24 5.46
CA LEU A 73 -7.83 3.68 6.81
C LEU A 73 -7.18 2.30 6.84
N ASN A 74 -7.58 1.41 5.93
CA ASN A 74 -7.21 -0.01 5.99
C ASN A 74 -5.99 -0.33 5.13
N ASP A 75 -5.82 0.38 4.02
CA ASP A 75 -4.89 0.01 2.96
C ASP A 75 -4.08 1.22 2.41
N PRO A 76 -3.48 2.07 3.27
CA PRO A 76 -2.64 3.16 2.78
C PRO A 76 -1.37 2.61 2.12
N VAL A 77 -0.94 3.26 1.04
CA VAL A 77 0.40 3.03 0.48
C VAL A 77 1.38 3.76 1.37
N ILE A 78 2.18 3.01 2.13
CA ILE A 78 3.26 3.56 2.93
C ILE A 78 4.43 3.81 1.97
N GLU A 79 4.63 5.07 1.60
CA GLU A 79 5.87 5.49 0.95
C GLU A 79 6.91 5.62 2.07
N TYR A 80 7.80 4.64 2.15
CA TYR A 80 9.02 4.81 2.93
C TYR A 80 9.88 5.80 2.14
N ASP A 81 9.83 7.07 2.53
CA ASP A 81 10.93 7.98 2.20
C ASP A 81 12.22 7.28 2.68
N ASP A 82 13.18 7.10 1.77
CA ASP A 82 14.53 6.56 1.99
C ASP A 82 15.32 7.38 3.05
N TYR A 83 14.88 7.32 4.31
CA TYR A 83 15.51 7.95 5.46
C TYR A 83 15.44 7.00 6.65
N ASP A 84 16.35 6.01 6.65
CA ASP A 84 17.22 5.68 7.80
C ASP A 84 18.20 4.56 7.37
N GLU A 85 19.21 4.92 6.58
CA GLU A 85 20.43 4.13 6.38
C GLU A 85 21.46 4.49 7.47
N ASP A 86 21.02 4.59 8.73
CA ASP A 86 21.86 4.85 9.92
C ASP A 86 21.52 3.85 11.06
N LEU A 87 21.28 2.58 10.71
CA LEU A 87 21.24 1.46 11.65
C LEU A 87 22.34 0.44 11.35
N GLU A 88 23.59 0.91 11.30
CA GLU A 88 24.77 0.09 11.54
C GLU A 88 25.40 0.51 12.88
N ASP A 89 25.04 -0.18 13.97
CA ASP A 89 26.05 -0.72 14.88
C ASP A 89 25.46 -1.93 15.62
N GLU A 90 26.06 -3.08 15.33
CA GLU A 90 25.65 -4.39 15.76
C GLU A 90 25.67 -4.52 17.28
N SER A 91 24.53 -4.90 17.86
CA SER A 91 24.49 -5.48 19.19
C SER A 91 25.16 -6.85 19.16
N GLU A 92 26.45 -6.92 19.52
CA GLU A 92 27.13 -8.18 19.84
C GLU A 92 26.69 -8.67 21.23
N ASP A 93 25.74 -9.60 21.24
CA ASP A 93 25.36 -10.47 22.34
C ASP A 93 26.57 -11.30 22.86
N ASP A 94 27.24 -10.85 23.93
CA ASP A 94 28.12 -11.71 24.74
C ASP A 94 27.29 -12.50 25.77
N PHE A 95 26.66 -13.60 25.35
CA PHE A 95 26.27 -14.65 26.29
C PHE A 95 26.11 -16.03 25.61
N GLY A 96 27.13 -16.89 25.73
CA GLY A 96 26.96 -18.30 25.31
C GLY A 96 28.22 -19.16 25.25
N LEU A 97 28.74 -19.55 26.42
CA LEU A 97 29.46 -20.79 26.74
C LEU A 97 29.57 -21.86 25.62
N TYR A 98 30.77 -22.40 25.35
CA TYR A 98 31.13 -23.84 25.47
C TYR A 98 32.60 -24.12 25.01
N ASN A 99 33.46 -24.39 26.01
CA ASN A 99 34.29 -25.60 26.17
C ASN A 99 35.16 -26.13 24.99
N HIS A 100 36.50 -26.10 25.13
CA HIS A 100 37.43 -27.27 25.20
C HIS A 100 38.89 -26.93 24.82
N GLN A 101 39.80 -27.14 25.79
CA GLN A 101 41.15 -27.73 25.67
C GLN A 101 42.09 -27.29 24.52
N ARG A 102 43.30 -26.83 24.88
CA ARG A 102 44.56 -27.58 24.67
C ARG A 102 45.79 -26.83 25.20
N TYR A 103 46.54 -27.53 26.06
CA TYR A 103 48.00 -27.54 26.22
C TYR A 103 48.82 -26.36 25.65
N ARG A 104 49.52 -25.62 26.53
CA ARG A 104 50.96 -25.83 26.77
C ARG A 104 51.44 -25.10 28.02
#